data_AF-A0A348Z4C8-F1
#
_entry.id   AF-A0A348Z4C8-F1
#
_cell.length_a   1.000
_cell.length_b   1.000
_cell.length_c   1.000
_cell.angle_alpha   90.00
_cell.angle_beta   90.00
_cell.angle_gamma   90.00
#
_symmetry.space_group_name_H-M   'P 1'
#
loop_
_entity.id
_entity.type
_entity.pdbx_description
1 polymer ?
#
loop_
_entity_poly.entity_id
_entity_poly.type
_entity_poly.pdbx_seq_one_letter_code
_entity_poly.pdbx_strand_id
1 'polypeptide(L)'
;MVKREISYKNILSDEGALLRMNKSIQVEGAFVVLKKSDYNFTGFFTRGKNNVKTEFIMLCFGYNINKLHPKVQFERCATHLHEMKKVA
;
A
#
# COMPACT_ATOMS: atom_id res chain seq x y z
N MET A 1 28.83 -2.52 -7.87
CA MET A 1 28.52 -1.15 -8.36
C MET A 1 27.33 -1.12 -9.31
N VAL A 2 27.32 -1.92 -10.38
CA VAL A 2 26.28 -1.93 -11.45
C VAL A 2 24.82 -1.92 -10.94
N LYS A 3 24.45 -2.76 -9.96
CA LYS A 3 23.07 -2.84 -9.44
C LYS A 3 22.57 -1.53 -8.81
N ARG A 4 23.47 -0.75 -8.17
CA ARG A 4 23.10 0.51 -7.52
C ARG A 4 22.79 1.59 -8.54
N GLU A 5 23.54 1.61 -9.63
CA GLU A 5 23.38 2.57 -10.71
C GLU A 5 22.08 2.32 -11.50
N ILE A 6 21.76 1.05 -11.77
CA ILE A 6 20.47 0.65 -12.37
C ILE A 6 19.31 1.05 -11.47
N SER A 7 19.40 0.78 -10.17
CA SER A 7 18.37 1.20 -9.22
C SER A 7 18.16 2.71 -9.22
N TYR A 8 19.24 3.48 -9.26
CA TYR A 8 19.17 4.94 -9.31
C TYR A 8 18.49 5.44 -10.58
N LYS A 9 18.82 4.85 -11.74
CA LYS A 9 18.15 5.15 -13.02
C LYS A 9 16.66 4.79 -12.98
N ASN A 10 16.30 3.65 -12.42
CA ASN A 10 14.90 3.21 -12.28
C ASN A 10 14.10 4.09 -11.32
N ILE A 11 14.75 4.70 -10.33
CA ILE A 11 14.12 5.64 -9.41
C ILE A 11 13.95 7.01 -10.10
N LEU A 12 14.93 7.47 -10.87
CA LEU A 12 14.85 8.79 -11.50
C LEU A 12 13.97 8.84 -12.76
N SER A 13 13.60 7.70 -13.34
CA SER A 13 12.66 7.66 -14.47
C SER A 13 11.27 8.17 -14.07
N ASP A 14 10.52 8.69 -15.05
CA ASP A 14 9.15 9.16 -14.84
C ASP A 14 8.23 8.06 -14.30
N GLU A 15 8.40 6.83 -14.80
CA GLU A 15 7.72 5.65 -14.26
C GLU A 15 8.09 5.39 -12.80
N GLY A 16 9.39 5.49 -12.47
CA GLY A 16 9.88 5.33 -11.11
C GLY A 16 9.32 6.38 -10.15
N ALA A 17 9.22 7.63 -10.59
CA ALA A 17 8.62 8.72 -9.84
C ALA A 17 7.12 8.47 -9.60
N LEU A 18 6.38 8.09 -10.64
CA LEU A 18 4.95 7.74 -10.57
C LEU A 18 4.70 6.60 -9.57
N LEU A 19 5.47 5.52 -9.67
CA LEU A 19 5.34 4.36 -8.79
C LEU A 19 5.68 4.70 -7.34
N ARG A 20 6.69 5.56 -7.08
CA ARG A 20 7.02 6.00 -5.72
C ARG A 20 5.91 6.83 -5.09
N MET A 21 5.37 7.80 -5.82
CA MET A 21 4.26 8.62 -5.33
C MET A 21 3.05 7.75 -4.99
N ASN A 22 2.67 6.86 -5.92
CA ASN A 22 1.57 5.93 -5.71
C ASN A 22 1.80 4.99 -4.53
N LYS A 23 3.03 4.49 -4.36
CA LYS A 23 3.39 3.66 -3.22
C LYS A 23 3.26 4.43 -1.90
N SER A 24 3.66 5.71 -1.85
CA SER A 24 3.46 6.56 -0.66
C SER A 24 1.98 6.71 -0.33
N ILE A 25 1.16 7.07 -1.33
CA ILE A 25 -0.30 7.24 -1.18
C ILE A 25 -0.95 5.94 -0.67
N GLN A 26 -0.59 4.80 -1.25
CA GLN A 26 -1.13 3.50 -0.87
C GLN A 26 -0.75 3.11 0.57
N VAL A 27 0.53 3.31 0.93
CA VAL A 27 1.04 3.02 2.28
C VAL A 27 0.37 3.90 3.32
N GLU A 28 0.35 5.22 3.11
CA GLU A 28 -0.29 6.17 4.02
C GLU A 28 -1.79 5.88 4.17
N GLY A 29 -2.50 5.66 3.05
CA GLY A 29 -3.91 5.30 3.08
C GLY A 29 -4.20 4.00 3.82
N ALA A 30 -3.34 2.98 3.68
CA ALA A 30 -3.45 1.74 4.44
C ALA A 30 -3.22 1.97 5.94
N PHE A 31 -2.18 2.73 6.31
CA PHE A 31 -1.89 3.04 7.70
C PHE A 31 -3.00 3.82 8.40
N VAL A 32 -3.60 4.80 7.71
CA VAL A 32 -4.72 5.58 8.24
C VAL A 32 -5.92 4.68 8.53
N VAL A 33 -6.30 3.81 7.60
CA VAL A 33 -7.41 2.86 7.77
C VAL A 33 -7.16 1.89 8.93
N LEU A 34 -5.94 1.34 9.01
CA LEU A 34 -5.56 0.41 10.07
C LEU A 34 -5.57 1.08 11.46
N LYS A 35 -5.05 2.30 11.58
CA LYS A 35 -4.87 2.94 12.89
C LYS A 35 -6.07 3.74 13.39
N LYS A 36 -6.76 4.49 12.52
CA LYS A 36 -7.70 5.54 12.95
C LYS A 36 -9.17 5.30 12.62
N SER A 37 -9.49 4.63 11.52
CA SER A 37 -10.87 4.63 11.00
C SER A 37 -11.63 3.34 11.24
N ASP A 38 -11.11 2.19 10.81
CA ASP A 38 -11.94 0.97 10.71
C ASP A 38 -11.51 -0.15 11.66
N TYR A 39 -10.21 -0.26 11.92
CA TYR A 39 -9.68 -1.40 12.69
C TYR A 39 -9.32 -1.04 14.14
N ASN A 40 -9.23 0.26 14.49
CA ASN A 40 -8.75 0.75 15.78
C ASN A 40 -7.50 0.00 16.28
N PHE A 41 -6.60 -0.35 15.34
CA PHE A 41 -5.47 -1.21 15.63
C PHE A 41 -4.42 -0.43 16.41
N THR A 42 -4.37 -0.66 17.72
CA THR A 42 -3.41 -0.06 18.65
C THR A 42 -2.17 -0.93 18.85
N GLY A 43 -2.29 -2.23 18.60
CA GLY A 43 -1.18 -3.20 18.67
C GLY A 43 -1.65 -4.63 18.40
N PHE A 44 -0.70 -5.56 18.30
CA PHE A 44 -0.99 -6.99 18.15
C PHE A 44 -1.48 -7.57 19.48
N PHE A 45 -2.53 -8.38 19.42
CA PHE A 45 -3.04 -9.10 20.59
C PHE A 45 -2.17 -10.31 20.94
N THR A 46 -1.58 -10.94 19.93
CA THR A 46 -0.75 -12.12 20.11
C THR A 46 0.69 -11.77 20.46
N ARG A 47 1.35 -12.69 21.18
CA ARG A 47 2.77 -12.60 21.52
C ARG A 47 3.55 -13.71 20.82
N GLY A 48 4.83 -13.43 20.54
CA GLY A 48 5.73 -14.34 19.84
C GLY A 48 5.71 -14.13 18.32
N LYS A 49 6.88 -14.27 17.70
CA LYS A 49 7.11 -13.89 16.29
C LYS A 49 6.17 -14.58 15.30
N ASN A 50 5.89 -15.86 15.51
CA ASN A 50 5.03 -16.63 14.60
C ASN A 50 3.56 -16.20 14.69
N ASN A 51 3.05 -16.00 15.90
CA ASN A 51 1.66 -15.61 16.11
C ASN A 51 1.41 -14.19 15.59
N VAL A 52 2.32 -13.26 15.88
CA VAL A 52 2.25 -11.88 15.37
C VAL A 52 2.28 -11.87 13.84
N LYS A 53 3.09 -12.72 13.21
CA LYS A 53 3.13 -12.84 11.75
C LYS A 53 1.80 -13.33 11.19
N THR A 54 1.19 -14.33 11.80
CA THR A 54 -0.13 -14.85 11.39
C THR A 54 -1.21 -13.78 11.54
N GLU A 55 -1.24 -13.08 12.68
CA GLU A 55 -2.17 -11.99 12.94
C GLU A 55 -2.00 -10.86 11.92
N PHE A 56 -0.76 -10.50 11.60
CA PHE A 56 -0.45 -9.49 10.58
C PHE A 56 -0.93 -9.91 9.19
N ILE A 57 -0.71 -11.17 8.79
CA ILE A 57 -1.18 -11.68 7.49
C ILE A 57 -2.70 -11.64 7.41
N MET A 58 -3.40 -12.08 8.47
CA MET A 58 -4.86 -12.02 8.53
C MET A 58 -5.38 -10.59 8.46
N LEU A 59 -4.74 -9.65 9.15
CA LEU A 59 -5.07 -8.23 9.09
C LEU A 59 -4.92 -7.66 7.68
N CYS A 60 -3.80 -7.95 7.01
CA CYS A 60 -3.59 -7.55 5.62
C CYS A 60 -4.62 -8.17 4.66
N PHE A 61 -4.99 -9.43 4.88
CA PHE A 61 -5.99 -10.12 4.06
C PHE A 61 -7.37 -9.48 4.20
N GLY A 62 -7.82 -9.22 5.43
CA GLY A 62 -9.07 -8.52 5.69
C GLY A 62 -9.10 -7.11 5.08
N TYR A 63 -8.00 -6.36 5.21
CA TYR A 63 -7.88 -5.03 4.59
C TYR A 63 -8.02 -5.08 3.07
N ASN A 64 -7.35 -6.03 2.42
CA ASN A 64 -7.39 -6.16 0.96
C ASN A 64 -8.79 -6.54 0.45
N ILE A 65 -9.50 -7.44 1.15
CA ILE A 65 -10.87 -7.81 0.82
C ILE A 65 -11.79 -6.59 0.93
N ASN A 66 -11.70 -5.86 2.04
CA ASN A 66 -12.51 -4.65 2.27
C ASN A 66 -12.24 -3.56 1.23
N LYS A 67 -11.03 -3.51 0.65
CA LYS A 67 -10.69 -2.58 -0.42
C LYS A 67 -11.11 -3.08 -1.81
N LEU A 68 -11.12 -4.39 -2.04
CA LEU A 68 -11.52 -5.00 -3.30
C LEU A 68 -13.04 -5.02 -3.48
N HIS A 69 -13.78 -5.36 -2.42
CA HIS A 69 -15.24 -5.46 -2.46
C HIS A 69 -15.93 -4.21 -3.06
N PRO A 70 -15.68 -2.98 -2.58
CA PRO A 70 -16.27 -1.78 -3.18
C PRO A 70 -15.75 -1.54 -4.61
N LYS A 71 -14.48 -1.87 -4.92
CA LYS A 71 -13.97 -1.73 -6.30
C LYS A 71 -14.73 -2.58 -7.30
N VAL A 72 -15.10 -3.81 -6.90
CA VAL A 72 -15.92 -4.70 -7.73
C VAL A 72 -17.33 -4.15 -7.87
N GLN A 73 -17.96 -3.69 -6.77
CA GLN A 73 -19.31 -3.12 -6.80
C GLN A 73 -19.43 -1.87 -7.69
N PHE A 74 -18.37 -1.05 -7.76
CA PHE A 74 -18.35 0.17 -8.57
C PHE A 74 -17.63 -0.01 -9.93
N GLU A 75 -17.28 -1.23 -10.33
CA GLU A 75 -16.57 -1.54 -11.58
C GLU A 75 -15.24 -0.78 -11.78
N ARG A 76 -14.53 -0.43 -10.69
CA ARG A 76 -13.28 0.36 -10.71
C ARG A 76 -12.01 -0.49 -10.64
N CYS A 77 -12.08 -1.75 -11.05
CA CYS A 77 -10.93 -2.67 -10.96
C CYS A 77 -9.76 -2.28 -11.90
N ALA A 78 -10.00 -1.48 -12.94
CA ALA A 78 -8.99 -1.15 -13.95
C ALA A 78 -8.03 0.01 -13.56
N THR A 79 -8.33 0.81 -12.54
CA THR A 79 -7.52 1.99 -12.18
C THR A 79 -6.76 1.77 -10.86
N HIS A 80 -5.45 1.55 -10.97
CA HIS A 80 -4.56 1.27 -9.84
C HIS A 80 -3.63 2.42 -9.46
N LEU A 81 -3.28 3.29 -10.42
CA LEU A 81 -2.31 4.38 -10.21
C LEU A 81 -3.00 5.74 -10.37
N HIS A 82 -2.71 6.63 -9.44
CA HIS A 82 -2.99 8.05 -9.52
C HIS A 82 -1.98 8.72 -10.42
N GLU A 83 -2.46 9.56 -11.34
CA GLU A 83 -1.63 10.34 -12.23
C GLU A 83 -0.82 11.40 -11.44
N MET A 84 0.39 11.70 -11.92
CA MET A 84 1.16 12.80 -11.36
C MET A 84 0.51 14.13 -11.76
N LYS A 85 0.35 15.04 -10.79
CA LYS A 85 -0.02 16.42 -11.12
C LYS A 85 1.08 17.02 -11.99
N LYS A 86 0.69 17.46 -13.20
CA LYS A 86 1.56 18.32 -14.01
C LYS A 86 1.62 19.67 -13.32
N VAL A 87 2.81 20.11 -12.97
CA VAL A 87 3.03 21.49 -12.55
C VAL A 87 2.86 22.34 -13.81
N ALA A 88 1.92 23.29 -13.76
CA ALA A 88 1.67 24.24 -14.84
C ALA A 88 2.81 25.27 -14.91
#